data_AF-A0A9P7FC98-F1
#
_entry.id   AF-A0A9P7FC98-F1
#
_cell.length_a   1.000
_cell.length_b   1.000
_cell.length_c   1.000
_cell.angle_alpha   90.00
_cell.angle_beta   90.00
_cell.angle_gamma   90.00
#
_symmetry.space_group_name_H-M   'P 1'
#
loop_
_entity.id
_entity.type
_entity.pdbx_description
1 polymer ?
#
loop_
_entity_poly.entity_id
_entity_poly.type
_entity_poly.pdbx_seq_one_letter_code
_entity_poly.pdbx_strand_id
1 'polypeptide(L)'
;MPDVTVINNLTEEIHAAFFLGVPTNWKNQLKPGERWTTHLASLPHRFEARSVTESREFSRDESMEMLATIGGACAAGTASVVTGVVGIPASVPLMAIANAGGAKYGAWGADGRKCIARVWVPLWHHREYSVRVIDGKCVLWEVGANRLV
;
A
#
# COMPACT_ATOMS: atom_id res chain seq x y z
N MET A 1 6.19 14.94 8.58
CA MET A 1 5.92 13.81 7.66
C MET A 1 6.27 14.30 6.27
N PRO A 2 7.20 13.66 5.55
CA PRO A 2 7.58 14.04 4.19
C PRO A 2 6.40 13.95 3.22
N ASP A 3 6.45 14.82 2.21
CA ASP A 3 5.47 14.87 1.13
C ASP A 3 5.81 13.85 0.05
N VAL A 4 4.78 13.17 -0.44
CA VAL A 4 4.87 12.28 -1.58
C VAL A 4 3.81 12.66 -2.58
N THR A 5 4.22 12.89 -3.83
CA THR A 5 3.31 13.14 -4.94
C THR A 5 3.23 11.93 -5.84
N VAL A 6 2.01 11.52 -6.18
CA VAL A 6 1.71 10.51 -7.18
C VAL A 6 1.07 11.19 -8.39
N ILE A 7 1.57 10.87 -9.58
CA ILE A 7 1.07 11.38 -10.86
C ILE A 7 0.47 10.19 -11.62
N ASN A 8 -0.79 10.30 -12.04
CA ASN A 8 -1.38 9.31 -12.93
C ASN A 8 -1.01 9.62 -14.38
N ASN A 9 -0.06 8.90 -14.97
CA ASN A 9 0.30 9.00 -16.39
C ASN A 9 -0.32 7.86 -17.22
N LEU A 10 -1.35 7.20 -16.71
CA LEU A 10 -2.18 6.29 -17.49
C LEU A 10 -3.23 7.06 -18.28
N THR A 11 -3.83 6.41 -19.27
CA THR A 11 -4.96 6.96 -20.05
C THR A 11 -6.31 6.83 -19.34
N GLU A 12 -6.34 6.11 -18.22
CA GLU A 12 -7.54 5.80 -17.44
C GLU A 12 -7.44 6.34 -16.02
N GLU A 13 -8.58 6.47 -15.37
CA GLU A 13 -8.67 6.90 -13.98
C GLU A 13 -8.34 5.74 -13.03
N ILE A 14 -7.68 6.05 -11.90
CA ILE A 14 -7.26 5.03 -10.92
C ILE A 14 -7.66 5.37 -9.49
N HIS A 15 -7.86 4.33 -8.68
CA HIS A 15 -7.76 4.41 -7.22
C HIS A 15 -6.31 4.17 -6.81
N ALA A 16 -5.70 5.09 -6.07
CA ALA A 16 -4.32 4.98 -5.59
C ALA A 16 -4.29 4.97 -4.06
N ALA A 17 -3.51 4.08 -3.46
CA ALA A 17 -3.37 3.99 -2.01
C ALA A 17 -1.95 3.62 -1.55
N PHE A 18 -1.59 4.15 -0.39
CA PHE A 18 -0.44 3.73 0.40
C PHE A 18 -0.89 2.90 1.60
N PHE A 19 -0.14 1.85 1.88
CA PHE A 19 -0.45 0.85 2.89
C PHE A 19 0.66 0.78 3.94
N LEU A 20 0.23 0.68 5.19
CA LEU A 20 1.03 0.27 6.33
C LEU A 20 0.28 -0.88 7.05
N GLY A 21 0.27 -2.05 6.42
CA GLY A 21 -0.64 -3.15 6.79
C GLY A 21 -2.05 -2.95 6.23
N VAL A 22 -2.63 -1.77 6.43
CA VAL A 22 -3.94 -1.33 5.88
C VAL A 22 -3.77 -0.08 5.02
N PRO A 23 -4.74 0.28 4.13
CA PRO A 23 -4.73 1.57 3.47
C PRO A 23 -4.72 2.69 4.51
N THR A 24 -3.69 3.54 4.50
CA THR A 24 -3.57 4.67 5.44
C THR A 24 -3.81 6.00 4.77
N ASN A 25 -3.47 6.10 3.49
CA ASN A 25 -3.69 7.26 2.64
C ASN A 25 -4.12 6.79 1.28
N TRP A 26 -5.19 7.35 0.73
CA TRP A 26 -5.66 7.01 -0.60
C TRP A 26 -6.29 8.22 -1.28
N LYS A 27 -6.30 8.14 -2.60
CA LYS A 27 -7.07 9.02 -3.48
C LYS A 27 -7.82 8.11 -4.44
N ASN A 28 -9.14 8.11 -4.30
CA ASN A 28 -10.02 7.50 -5.29
C ASN A 28 -10.16 8.47 -6.47
N GLN A 29 -10.40 7.91 -7.66
CA GLN A 29 -10.72 8.71 -8.84
C GLN A 29 -9.62 9.72 -9.18
N LEU A 30 -8.37 9.25 -9.23
CA LEU A 30 -7.21 10.05 -9.66
C LEU A 30 -7.17 10.08 -11.20
N LYS A 31 -7.49 11.23 -11.79
CA LYS A 31 -7.65 11.38 -13.24
C LYS A 31 -6.33 11.28 -14.00
N PRO A 32 -6.35 10.90 -15.29
CA PRO A 32 -5.19 11.02 -16.17
C PRO A 32 -4.58 12.43 -16.11
N GLY A 33 -3.27 12.49 -15.85
CA GLY A 33 -2.50 13.73 -15.67
C GLY A 33 -2.66 14.41 -14.30
N GLU A 34 -3.58 13.96 -13.44
CA GLU A 34 -3.77 14.53 -12.10
C GLU A 34 -2.61 14.17 -11.17
N ARG A 35 -2.30 15.10 -10.27
CA ARG A 35 -1.31 14.95 -9.21
C ARG A 35 -2.01 14.87 -7.85
N TRP A 36 -1.64 13.87 -7.06
CA TRP A 36 -2.08 13.73 -5.69
C TRP A 36 -0.88 13.78 -4.74
N THR A 37 -0.87 14.75 -3.83
CA THR A 37 0.15 14.88 -2.78
C THR A 37 -0.42 14.44 -1.44
N THR A 38 0.33 13.62 -0.70
CA THR A 38 -0.03 13.14 0.64
C THR A 38 1.19 13.17 1.57
N HIS A 39 0.95 13.17 2.88
CA HIS A 39 1.97 13.18 3.92
C HIS A 39 2.11 11.78 4.51
N LEU A 40 3.28 11.16 4.35
CA LEU A 40 3.52 9.80 4.81
C LEU A 40 4.53 9.76 5.95
N ALA A 41 4.44 8.73 6.79
CA ALA A 41 5.49 8.45 7.77
C ALA A 41 6.79 8.05 7.06
N SER A 42 7.95 8.31 7.67
CA SER A 42 9.25 7.95 7.09
C SER A 42 9.58 6.47 7.29
N LEU A 43 8.89 5.60 6.55
CA LEU A 43 9.00 4.14 6.67
C LEU A 43 8.61 3.46 5.35
N PRO A 44 8.84 2.14 5.17
CA PRO A 44 8.46 1.44 3.95
C PRO A 44 6.94 1.35 3.85
N HIS A 45 6.39 1.80 2.73
CA HIS A 45 4.98 1.68 2.39
C HIS A 45 4.81 0.70 1.22
N ARG A 46 3.68 0.01 1.17
CA ARG A 46 3.22 -0.61 -0.07
C ARG A 46 2.34 0.39 -0.81
N PHE A 47 2.55 0.56 -2.10
CA PHE A 47 1.69 1.34 -2.98
C PHE A 47 0.86 0.40 -3.84
N GLU A 48 -0.39 0.77 -4.10
CA GLU A 48 -1.27 0.06 -5.01
C GLU A 48 -2.07 1.04 -5.87
N ALA A 49 -2.13 0.76 -7.17
CA ALA A 49 -3.04 1.41 -8.10
C ALA A 49 -4.03 0.40 -8.66
N ARG A 50 -5.31 0.76 -8.68
CA ARG A 50 -6.43 -0.03 -9.20
C ARG A 50 -7.20 0.78 -10.24
N SER A 51 -7.75 0.12 -11.25
CA SER A 51 -8.69 0.73 -12.19
C SER A 51 -9.97 1.13 -11.47
N VAL A 52 -10.53 2.29 -11.82
CA VAL A 52 -11.86 2.71 -11.37
C VAL A 52 -12.96 1.83 -11.98
N THR A 53 -12.76 1.28 -13.18
CA THR A 53 -13.79 0.49 -13.87
C THR A 53 -13.89 -0.94 -13.38
N GLU A 54 -12.79 -1.50 -12.88
CA GLU A 54 -12.67 -2.93 -12.57
C GLU A 54 -12.54 -3.19 -11.06
N SER A 55 -12.39 -2.15 -10.25
CA SER A 55 -12.13 -2.28 -8.82
C SER A 55 -12.96 -1.35 -7.97
N ARG A 56 -13.14 -1.71 -6.70
CA ARG A 56 -13.84 -0.87 -5.72
C ARG A 56 -12.92 0.20 -5.17
N GLU A 57 -13.55 1.28 -4.73
CA GLU A 57 -12.88 2.40 -4.06
C GLU A 57 -12.24 1.96 -2.74
N PHE A 58 -11.12 2.60 -2.38
CA PHE A 58 -10.59 2.47 -1.03
C PHE A 58 -11.49 3.21 -0.06
N SER A 59 -11.82 2.57 1.06
CA SER A 59 -12.66 3.17 2.09
C SER A 59 -12.05 3.03 3.49
N ARG A 60 -12.46 3.94 4.38
CA ARG A 60 -12.08 3.88 5.80
C ARG A 60 -12.65 2.64 6.47
N ASP A 61 -13.88 2.27 6.13
CA ASP A 61 -14.54 1.12 6.73
C ASP A 61 -13.81 -0.18 6.37
N GLU A 62 -13.42 -0.35 5.10
CA GLU A 62 -12.58 -1.48 4.66
C GLU A 62 -11.23 -1.49 5.38
N SER A 63 -10.63 -0.31 5.58
CA SER A 63 -9.35 -0.18 6.30
C SER A 63 -9.50 -0.56 7.77
N MET A 64 -10.61 -0.20 8.42
CA MET A 64 -10.92 -0.58 9.80
C MET A 64 -11.26 -2.06 9.94
N GLU A 65 -11.96 -2.65 8.98
CA GLU A 65 -12.23 -4.08 8.92
C GLU A 65 -10.94 -4.89 8.74
N MET A 66 -10.07 -4.43 7.84
CA MET A 66 -8.74 -5.01 7.64
C MET A 66 -7.89 -4.88 8.90
N LEU A 67 -7.92 -3.71 9.56
CA LEU A 67 -7.20 -3.48 10.82
C LEU A 67 -7.73 -4.39 11.93
N ALA A 68 -9.05 -4.53 12.05
CA ALA A 68 -9.67 -5.41 13.04
C ALA A 68 -9.30 -6.88 12.79
N THR A 69 -9.21 -7.30 11.52
CA THR A 69 -8.82 -8.67 11.17
C THR A 69 -7.33 -8.91 11.40
N ILE A 70 -6.46 -7.96 11.05
CA ILE A 70 -5.03 -8.03 11.43
C ILE A 70 -4.90 -8.05 12.95
N GLY A 71 -5.63 -7.20 13.66
CA GLY A 71 -5.65 -7.16 15.13
C GLY A 71 -6.13 -8.47 15.75
N GLY A 72 -7.19 -9.06 15.22
CA GLY A 72 -7.70 -10.37 15.64
C GLY A 72 -6.72 -11.51 15.34
N ALA A 73 -6.07 -11.50 14.17
CA ALA A 73 -5.04 -12.47 13.82
C ALA A 73 -3.79 -12.32 14.69
N CYS A 74 -3.37 -11.10 14.99
CA CYS A 74 -2.33 -10.83 15.97
C CYS A 74 -2.73 -11.35 17.35
N ALA A 75 -3.94 -11.03 17.86
CA ALA A 75 -4.41 -11.52 19.16
C ALA A 75 -4.48 -13.05 19.24
N ALA A 76 -4.96 -13.72 18.18
CA ALA A 76 -4.97 -15.18 18.08
C ALA A 76 -3.54 -15.76 18.01
N GLY A 77 -2.65 -15.11 17.28
CA GLY A 77 -1.22 -15.45 17.23
C GLY A 77 -0.56 -15.29 18.61
N THR A 78 -0.78 -14.18 19.31
CA THR A 78 -0.24 -13.91 20.65
C THR A 78 -0.78 -14.93 21.67
N ALA A 79 -2.05 -15.34 21.58
CA ALA A 79 -2.59 -16.43 22.40
C ALA A 79 -1.86 -17.77 22.15
N SER A 80 -1.42 -18.03 20.91
CA SER A 80 -0.62 -19.20 20.56
C SER A 80 0.85 -19.12 21.02
N VAL A 81 1.43 -17.92 21.23
CA VAL A 81 2.79 -17.76 21.77
C VAL A 81 2.80 -17.76 23.30
N VAL A 82 1.74 -17.24 23.94
CA VAL A 82 1.58 -17.33 25.41
C VAL A 82 1.43 -18.79 25.87
N THR A 83 0.91 -19.66 25.00
CA THR A 83 0.85 -21.12 25.25
C THR A 83 2.09 -21.88 24.76
N GLY A 84 3.03 -21.22 24.07
CA GLY A 84 4.22 -21.87 23.53
C GLY A 84 5.37 -20.90 23.23
N VAL A 85 6.46 -21.07 23.98
CA VAL A 85 7.84 -20.64 23.66
C VAL A 85 8.27 -19.25 24.17
N VAL A 86 8.94 -19.32 25.33
CA VAL A 86 10.00 -18.42 25.79
C VAL A 86 11.11 -18.36 24.72
N GLY A 87 11.37 -17.21 24.09
CA GLY A 87 12.67 -16.97 23.44
C GLY A 87 12.75 -16.41 22.02
N ILE A 88 11.67 -15.95 21.39
CA ILE A 88 11.75 -15.28 20.06
C ILE A 88 11.48 -13.78 20.20
N PRO A 89 12.32 -12.87 19.67
CA PRO A 89 12.04 -11.43 19.70
C PRO A 89 10.73 -11.13 18.96
N ALA A 90 9.77 -10.55 19.68
CA ALA A 90 8.39 -10.31 19.26
C ALA A 90 8.22 -9.43 17.99
N SER A 91 9.29 -8.85 17.47
CA SER A 91 9.27 -7.99 16.27
C SER A 91 9.17 -8.78 14.95
N VAL A 92 9.67 -10.02 14.90
CA VAL A 92 9.67 -10.86 13.69
C VAL A 92 8.27 -11.44 13.37
N PRO A 93 7.50 -11.96 14.36
CA PRO A 93 6.16 -12.48 14.10
C PRO A 93 5.19 -11.40 13.64
N LEU A 94 5.29 -10.18 14.18
CA LEU A 94 4.37 -9.08 13.88
C LEU A 94 4.42 -8.64 12.41
N MET A 95 5.61 -8.54 11.82
CA MET A 95 5.73 -8.24 10.38
C MET A 95 5.31 -9.42 9.50
N ALA A 96 5.57 -10.66 9.91
CA ALA A 96 5.14 -11.84 9.16
C ALA A 96 3.61 -12.00 9.17
N ILE A 97 2.96 -11.75 10.32
CA ILE A 97 1.50 -11.78 10.47
C ILE A 97 0.85 -10.60 9.74
N ALA A 98 1.43 -9.40 9.80
CA ALA A 98 0.96 -8.27 9.01
C ALA A 98 1.07 -8.52 7.50
N ASN A 99 2.15 -9.18 7.04
CA ASN A 99 2.30 -9.60 5.65
C ASN A 99 1.33 -10.73 5.26
N ALA A 100 1.06 -11.68 6.15
CA ALA A 100 0.12 -12.79 5.89
C ALA A 100 -1.36 -12.34 5.92
N GLY A 101 -1.73 -11.45 6.84
CA GLY A 101 -3.02 -10.77 6.85
C GLY A 101 -3.17 -9.91 5.59
N GLY A 102 -2.17 -9.09 5.28
CA GLY A 102 -2.09 -8.30 4.05
C GLY A 102 -2.05 -9.14 2.76
N ALA A 103 -1.73 -10.43 2.80
CA ALA A 103 -1.80 -11.34 1.65
C ALA A 103 -3.23 -11.83 1.39
N LYS A 104 -4.02 -12.12 2.44
CA LYS A 104 -5.46 -12.44 2.30
C LYS A 104 -6.24 -11.25 1.74
N TYR A 105 -5.94 -10.03 2.19
CA TYR A 105 -6.53 -8.81 1.62
C TYR A 105 -5.84 -8.35 0.34
N GLY A 106 -4.60 -8.77 0.12
CA GLY A 106 -3.94 -8.74 -1.17
C GLY A 106 -4.56 -9.67 -2.19
N ALA A 107 -5.64 -10.40 -1.88
CA ALA A 107 -6.55 -11.02 -2.86
C ALA A 107 -7.88 -10.24 -3.00
N TRP A 108 -8.23 -9.41 -2.01
CA TRP A 108 -9.41 -8.55 -2.00
C TRP A 108 -9.17 -7.36 -2.95
N GLY A 109 -9.80 -7.40 -4.12
CA GLY A 109 -9.54 -6.46 -5.23
C GLY A 109 -8.41 -6.91 -6.16
N ALA A 110 -8.21 -8.22 -6.36
CA ALA A 110 -7.36 -8.72 -7.46
C ALA A 110 -7.86 -8.24 -8.83
N ASP A 111 -9.18 -8.08 -8.95
CA ASP A 111 -9.83 -7.50 -10.11
C ASP A 111 -9.50 -6.00 -10.19
N GLY A 112 -8.97 -5.59 -11.34
CA GLY A 112 -8.64 -4.20 -11.62
C GLY A 112 -7.30 -3.71 -11.10
N ARG A 113 -6.47 -4.54 -10.48
CA ARG A 113 -5.15 -4.10 -10.02
C ARG A 113 -4.21 -3.81 -11.19
N LYS A 114 -3.70 -2.58 -11.26
CA LYS A 114 -2.79 -2.14 -12.33
C LYS A 114 -1.33 -2.28 -11.92
N CYS A 115 -0.94 -1.77 -10.74
CA CYS A 115 0.43 -1.92 -10.25
C CYS A 115 0.51 -1.99 -8.73
N ILE A 116 1.53 -2.70 -8.23
CA ILE A 116 1.93 -2.76 -6.83
C ILE A 116 3.42 -2.49 -6.74
N ALA A 117 3.84 -1.64 -5.82
CA ALA A 117 5.24 -1.34 -5.57
C ALA A 117 5.54 -1.19 -4.07
N ARG A 118 6.80 -1.37 -3.67
CA ARG A 118 7.26 -1.05 -2.31
C ARG A 118 8.04 0.24 -2.35
N VAL A 119 7.59 1.22 -1.59
CA VAL A 119 8.07 2.59 -1.66
C VAL A 119 8.73 2.95 -0.34
N TRP A 120 10.00 3.37 -0.40
CA TRP A 120 10.67 3.96 0.76
C TRP A 120 10.40 5.46 0.80
N VAL A 121 9.86 5.94 1.91
CA VAL A 121 9.62 7.36 2.14
C VAL A 121 10.72 7.92 3.05
N PRO A 122 11.67 8.71 2.52
CA PRO A 122 12.74 9.31 3.32
C PRO A 122 12.25 10.52 4.11
N LEU A 123 12.77 10.69 5.33
CA LEU A 123 12.31 11.71 6.29
C LEU A 123 12.38 13.17 5.77
N TRP A 124 13.34 13.47 4.90
CA TRP A 124 13.69 14.85 4.51
C TRP A 124 13.57 15.15 3.02
N HIS A 125 13.07 14.22 2.20
CA HIS A 125 12.98 14.42 0.76
C HIS A 125 11.56 14.25 0.25
N HIS A 126 11.13 15.23 -0.54
CA HIS A 126 9.95 15.12 -1.38
C HIS A 126 10.19 14.06 -2.45
N ARG A 127 9.28 13.10 -2.59
CA ARG A 127 9.35 12.07 -3.63
C ARG A 127 8.19 12.23 -4.59
N GLU A 128 8.51 12.22 -5.88
CA GLU A 128 7.51 12.18 -6.93
C GLU A 128 7.53 10.83 -7.63
N TYR A 129 6.37 10.20 -7.68
CA TYR A 129 6.13 8.95 -8.38
C TYR A 129 5.13 9.13 -9.49
N SER A 130 5.29 8.34 -10.54
CA SER A 130 4.44 8.36 -11.71
C SER A 130 3.97 6.95 -12.00
N VAL A 131 2.65 6.76 -11.99
CA VAL A 131 2.02 5.52 -12.43
C VAL A 131 1.95 5.57 -13.96
N ARG A 132 2.66 4.67 -14.64
CA ARG A 132 2.77 4.69 -16.11
C ARG A 132 2.90 3.28 -16.67
N VAL A 133 2.69 3.13 -17.98
CA VAL A 133 2.94 1.86 -18.69
C VAL A 133 4.35 1.87 -19.28
N ILE A 134 5.14 0.83 -19.00
CA ILE A 134 6.43 0.55 -19.62
C ILE A 134 6.37 -0.89 -20.14
N ASP A 135 6.67 -1.09 -21.43
CA ASP A 135 6.63 -2.40 -22.09
C ASP A 135 5.31 -3.16 -21.86
N GLY A 136 4.19 -2.44 -21.92
CA GLY A 136 2.84 -2.99 -21.72
C GLY A 136 2.49 -3.32 -20.26
N LYS A 137 3.38 -3.04 -19.30
CA LYS A 137 3.14 -3.27 -17.86
C LYS A 137 2.98 -1.95 -17.13
N CYS A 138 1.96 -1.87 -16.28
CA CYS A 138 1.80 -0.71 -15.40
C CYS A 138 2.80 -0.79 -14.25
N VAL A 139 3.50 0.31 -14.01
CA VAL A 139 4.60 0.42 -13.05
C VAL A 139 4.54 1.73 -12.28
N LEU A 140 5.12 1.72 -11.08
CA LEU A 140 5.43 2.93 -10.32
C LEU A 140 6.85 3.38 -10.65
N TRP A 141 6.98 4.55 -11.26
CA TRP A 141 8.25 5.15 -11.66
C TRP A 141 8.63 6.30 -10.73
N GLU A 142 9.83 6.28 -10.18
CA GLU A 142 10.38 7.39 -9.41
C GLU A 142 10.90 8.47 -10.36
N VAL A 143 10.25 9.64 -10.38
CA VAL A 143 10.53 10.71 -11.35
C VAL A 143 11.92 11.30 -11.14
N GLY A 144 12.28 11.65 -9.90
CA GLY A 144 13.55 12.30 -9.59
C GLY A 144 14.78 11.40 -9.77
N ALA A 145 14.64 10.09 -9.53
CA ALA A 145 15.72 9.12 -9.71
C ALA A 145 15.70 8.44 -11.09
N ASN A 146 14.70 8.75 -11.92
CA ASN A 146 14.48 8.17 -13.23
C ASN A 146 14.61 6.63 -13.26
N ARG A 147 13.90 5.94 -12.36
CA ARG A 147 13.96 4.48 -12.24
C ARG A 147 12.63 3.86 -11.85
N LEU A 148 12.50 2.57 -12.10
CA LEU A 148 11.44 1.72 -11.56
C LEU A 148 11.61 1.53 -10.05
N VAL A 149 10.50 1.52 -9.32
CA VAL A 149 10.44 1.26 -7.87
C VAL A 149 10.06 -0.20 -7.58
#